data_AF-A0A7S5GIX8-F1
#
_entry.id   AF-A0A7S5GIX8-F1
#
_cell.length_a   1.000
_cell.length_b   1.000
_cell.length_c   1.000
_cell.angle_alpha   90.00
_cell.angle_beta   90.00
_cell.angle_gamma   90.00
#
_symmetry.space_group_name_H-M   'P 1'
#
loop_
_entity.id
_entity.type
_entity.pdbx_description
1 polymer ?
#
loop_
_entity_poly.entity_id
_entity_poly.type
_entity_poly.pdbx_seq_one_letter_code
_entity_poly.pdbx_strand_id
1 'polypeptide(L)' 'MCQVCGYTENADINGARNILAAGHAVLACGGMVQSGRPLKQEPTEASQAPV' A
#
# COMPACT_ATOMS: atom_id res chain seq x y z
N MET A 1 6.86 15.64 -2.20
CA MET A 1 7.78 15.68 -3.35
C MET A 1 8.47 14.34 -3.48
N CYS A 2 8.41 13.71 -4.66
CA CYS A 2 9.18 12.51 -4.99
C CYS A 2 10.67 12.87 -5.11
N GLN A 3 11.54 12.14 -4.42
CA GLN A 3 12.99 12.39 -4.47
C GLN A 3 13.63 11.98 -5.80
N VAL A 4 13.00 11.07 -6.53
CA VAL A 4 13.52 10.54 -7.80
C VAL A 4 13.15 11.44 -8.98
N CYS A 5 11.89 11.86 -9.07
CA CYS A 5 11.36 12.58 -10.24
C CYS A 5 10.91 14.01 -9.95
N GLY A 6 11.00 14.48 -8.70
CA GLY A 6 10.59 15.84 -8.32
C GLY A 6 9.07 16.08 -8.30
N TYR A 7 8.25 15.10 -8.69
CA TYR A 7 6.79 15.23 -8.70
C TYR A 7 6.26 15.59 -7.31
N THR A 8 5.40 16.61 -7.24
CA THR A 8 4.91 17.14 -5.97
C THR A 8 3.39 17.20 -5.98
N GLU A 9 2.78 16.41 -5.10
CA GLU A 9 1.36 16.37 -4.79
C GLU A 9 1.21 15.90 -3.34
N ASN A 10 0.00 15.95 -2.78
CA ASN A 10 -0.28 15.41 -1.45
C ASN A 10 0.12 13.92 -1.34
N ALA A 11 0.76 13.55 -0.23
CA ALA A 11 1.23 12.18 -0.03
C ALA A 11 0.08 11.17 0.01
N ASP A 12 -1.05 11.51 0.65
CA ASP A 12 -2.20 10.60 0.72
C ASP A 12 -2.89 10.41 -0.63
N ILE A 13 -2.89 11.44 -1.48
CA ILE A 13 -3.42 11.34 -2.85
C ILE A 13 -2.55 10.38 -3.67
N ASN A 14 -1.23 10.53 -3.57
CA ASN A 14 -0.28 9.60 -4.18
C ASN A 14 -0.45 8.17 -3.66
N GLY A 15 -0.62 8.03 -2.34
CA GLY A 15 -0.87 6.75 -1.68
C GLY A 15 -2.13 6.07 -2.22
N ALA A 16 -3.24 6.81 -2.28
CA ALA A 16 -4.52 6.30 -2.80
C ALA A 16 -4.41 5.82 -4.26
N ARG A 17 -3.72 6.59 -5.12
CA ARG A 17 -3.49 6.20 -6.53
C ARG A 17 -2.65 4.93 -6.65
N ASN A 18 -1.60 4.80 -5.84
CA ASN A 18 -0.75 3.61 -5.85
C ASN A 18 -1.52 2.35 -5.42
N ILE A 19 -2.35 2.45 -4.39
CA ILE A 19 -3.21 1.34 -3.95
C ILE A 19 -4.21 0.95 -5.04
N LEU A 20 -4.85 1.94 -5.68
CA LEU A 20 -5.77 1.68 -6.80
C LEU A 20 -5.07 0.96 -7.96
N ALA A 21 -3.89 1.45 -8.35
CA ALA A 21 -3.09 0.86 -9.43
C ALA A 21 -2.68 -0.59 -9.10
N ALA A 22 -2.23 -0.85 -7.87
CA ALA A 22 -1.90 -2.20 -7.42
C ALA A 22 -3.13 -3.12 -7.44
N GLY A 23 -4.29 -2.65 -6.99
CA GLY A 23 -5.54 -3.40 -7.05
C GLY A 23 -5.96 -3.73 -8.48
N HIS A 24 -5.87 -2.78 -9.40
CA HIS A 24 -6.12 -3.02 -10.83
C HIS A 24 -5.16 -4.05 -11.43
N ALA A 25 -3.87 -4.00 -11.06
CA ALA A 25 -2.90 -4.99 -11.52
C ALA A 25 -3.24 -6.40 -11.01
N VAL A 26 -3.58 -6.54 -9.73
CA VAL A 26 -4.02 -7.82 -9.15
C VAL A 26 -5.23 -8.38 -9.91
N LEU A 27 -6.24 -7.54 -10.16
CA LEU A 27 -7.44 -7.93 -10.91
C LEU A 27 -7.12 -8.36 -12.35
N ALA A 28 -6.30 -7.60 -13.06
CA ALA A 28 -5.89 -7.91 -14.44
C ALA A 28 -5.11 -9.23 -14.52
N CYS A 29 -4.34 -9.56 -13.48
CA CYS A 29 -3.61 -10.82 -13.38
C CYS A 29 -4.47 -12.02 -12.90
N GLY A 30 -5.79 -11.87 -12.80
CA GLY A 30 -6.70 -12.93 -12.37
C GLY A 30 -6.78 -13.12 -10.85
N GLY A 31 -6.21 -12.20 -10.07
CA GLY A 31 -6.39 -12.15 -8.63
C GLY A 31 -7.83 -11.80 -8.26
N MET A 32 -8.29 -12.32 -7.12
CA MET A 32 -9.63 -12.05 -6.61
C MET A 32 -9.61 -10.87 -5.65
N VAL A 33 -10.65 -10.03 -5.67
CA VAL A 33 -10.86 -9.04 -4.62
C VAL A 33 -11.18 -9.78 -3.33
N GLN A 34 -10.30 -9.65 -2.33
CA GLN A 34 -10.62 -10.00 -0.95
C GLN A 34 -11.60 -8.95 -0.42
N SER A 35 -12.90 -9.20 -0.61
CA SER A 35 -13.98 -8.36 -0.07
C SER A 35 -14.28 -8.63 1.40
N GLY A 36 -13.58 -9.59 2.01
CA GLY A 36 -13.65 -9.88 3.44
C GLY A 36 -13.20 -8.68 4.27
N ARG A 37 -13.90 -8.42 5.38
CA ARG A 37 -13.53 -7.37 6.33
C ARG A 37 -12.11 -7.64 6.83
N PRO A 38 -11.17 -6.67 6.76
CA PRO A 38 -9.86 -6.85 7.37
C PRO A 38 -10.06 -7.25 8.83
N LEU A 39 -9.56 -8.41 9.23
CA LEU A 39 -9.43 -8.71 10.65
C LEU A 39 -8.56 -7.59 11.23
N LYS A 40 -8.96 -7.02 12.36
CA LYS A 40 -8.13 -6.05 13.08
C LYS A 40 -6.76 -6.71 13.29
N GLN A 41 -5.77 -6.28 12.52
CA GLN A 41 -4.39 -6.71 12.73
C GLN A 41 -3.89 -5.90 13.92
N GLU A 42 -3.56 -6.60 15.00
CA GLU A 42 -2.76 -6.03 16.08
C GLU A 42 -1.40 -5.64 15.48
N PRO A 43 -0.84 -4.47 15.81
CA PRO A 43 0.52 -4.13 15.40
C PRO A 43 1.47 -5.22 15.88
N THR A 44 2.18 -5.86 14.95
CA THR A 44 3.32 -6.70 15.33
C THR A 44 4.37 -5.76 15.89
N GLU A 45 4.63 -5.82 17.20
CA GLU A 45 5.73 -5.11 17.82
C GLU A 45 7.00 -5.39 17.01
N ALA A 46 7.61 -4.34 16.47
CA ALA A 46 8.86 -4.47 15.75
C ALA A 46 9.92 -4.95 16.74
N SER A 47 10.27 -6.24 16.68
CA SER A 47 11.41 -6.77 17.41
C SER A 47 12.67 -6.09 16.87
N GLN A 48 13.24 -5.18 17.65
CA GLN A 48 14.56 -4.63 17.40
C GLN A 48 15.56 -5.77 17.60
N ALA A 49 16.18 -6.25 16.53
CA ALA A 49 17.37 -7.08 16.65
C ALA A 49 18.48 -6.23 17.30
N PRO A 50 19.10 -6.69 18.41
CA PRO A 50 20.30 -6.02 18.92
C PRO A 50 21.43 -6.16 17.91
N VAL A 51 22.16 -5.06 17.69
CA VAL A 51 23.46 -5.02 17.01
C VAL A 51 24.50 -5.89 17.70
#